data_AF-A0A0G3GZY0-F1
#
_entry.id   AF-A0A0G3GZY0-F1
#
_cell.length_a   1.000
_cell.length_b   1.000
_cell.length_c   1.000
_cell.angle_alpha   90.00
_cell.angle_beta   90.00
_cell.angle_gamma   90.00
#
_symmetry.space_group_name_H-M   'P 1'
#
loop_
_entity.id
_entity.type
_entity.pdbx_description
1 polymer ?
#
loop_
_entity_poly.entity_id
_entity_poly.type
_entity_poly.pdbx_seq_one_letter_code
_entity_poly.pdbx_strand_id
1 'polypeptide(L)'
;MATRPVFVSHTADNPCLEITTEFQWFPGFSLAQKQRSITSLHESFTAAHPGHTLLEISSKSPNPLGVKLSAFNLTLTHNNHTMSVEAAFQGSKVFASAGPFTEIYELSAREAKRFPQLKESGALTHFNFFGSHFPLTPTTFFYDYLYITALHSHPDLAEKVQSFTAFTDIEFNPAKQLNCQARSAATYVALCTHKLVDDALSSPEAFKEIVYRR
;
A
#
# COMPACT_ATOMS: atom_id res chain seq x y z
N MET A 1 14.44 2.22 -21.25
CA MET A 1 13.18 1.61 -20.79
C MET A 1 13.32 1.21 -19.33
N ALA A 2 12.21 1.06 -18.63
CA ALA A 2 12.14 0.45 -17.31
C ALA A 2 10.91 -0.45 -17.25
N THR A 3 10.88 -1.32 -16.25
CA THR A 3 9.78 -2.24 -16.02
C THR A 3 9.19 -2.02 -14.64
N ARG A 4 7.86 -1.90 -14.56
CA ARG A 4 7.12 -1.78 -13.31
C ARG A 4 5.87 -2.65 -13.31
N PRO A 5 5.47 -3.18 -12.15
CA PRO A 5 4.19 -3.84 -12.03
C PRO A 5 3.05 -2.81 -12.06
N VAL A 6 1.98 -3.16 -12.76
CA VAL A 6 0.66 -2.56 -12.65
C VAL A 6 -0.23 -3.57 -11.93
N PHE A 7 -0.93 -3.13 -10.90
CA PHE A 7 -1.74 -3.99 -10.05
C PHE A 7 -3.21 -3.85 -10.43
N VAL A 8 -3.84 -4.93 -10.87
CA VAL A 8 -5.21 -4.95 -11.36
C VAL A 8 -6.10 -5.65 -10.34
N SER A 9 -7.20 -4.99 -9.97
CA SER A 9 -8.26 -5.61 -9.16
C SER A 9 -8.86 -6.78 -9.94
N HIS A 10 -8.90 -7.97 -9.32
CA HIS A 10 -9.21 -9.21 -10.05
C HIS A 10 -10.36 -10.00 -9.39
N THR A 11 -10.13 -11.23 -8.93
CA THR A 11 -11.18 -12.14 -8.45
C THR A 11 -11.18 -12.26 -6.93
N ALA A 12 -12.22 -12.86 -6.34
CA ALA A 12 -12.24 -13.11 -4.90
C ALA A 12 -11.07 -13.98 -4.42
N ASP A 13 -10.71 -15.01 -5.20
CA ASP A 13 -9.64 -15.96 -4.86
C ASP A 13 -8.23 -15.42 -5.17
N ASN A 14 -8.13 -14.48 -6.10
CA ASN A 14 -6.90 -13.76 -6.41
C ASN A 14 -7.22 -12.28 -6.57
N PRO A 15 -7.28 -11.51 -5.46
CA PRO A 15 -7.80 -10.14 -5.46
C PRO A 15 -6.93 -9.15 -6.23
N CYS A 16 -5.66 -9.48 -6.48
CA CYS A 16 -4.75 -8.60 -7.19
C CYS A 16 -3.91 -9.37 -8.21
N LEU A 17 -4.11 -9.06 -9.49
CA LEU A 17 -3.25 -9.53 -10.57
C LEU A 17 -2.10 -8.54 -10.81
N GLU A 18 -0.87 -9.02 -10.82
CA GLU A 18 0.31 -8.21 -11.13
C GLU A 18 0.67 -8.36 -12.62
N ILE A 19 0.69 -7.24 -13.34
CA ILE A 19 1.05 -7.20 -14.76
C ILE A 19 2.32 -6.38 -14.94
N THR A 20 3.39 -7.06 -15.34
CA THR A 20 4.68 -6.45 -15.66
C THR A 20 4.56 -5.60 -16.92
N THR A 21 4.81 -4.30 -16.81
CA THR A 21 4.70 -3.34 -17.92
C THR A 21 6.05 -2.66 -18.18
N GLU A 22 6.51 -2.72 -19.43
CA GLU A 22 7.66 -1.95 -19.91
C GLU A 22 7.21 -0.56 -20.38
N PHE A 23 7.98 0.48 -20.05
CA PHE A 23 7.67 1.86 -20.41
C PHE A 23 8.92 2.73 -20.50
N GLN A 24 8.77 3.95 -21.02
CA GLN A 24 9.84 4.92 -21.05
C GLN A 24 10.02 5.57 -19.68
N TRP A 25 11.18 5.33 -19.06
CA TRP A 25 11.57 6.00 -17.83
C TRP A 25 12.22 7.36 -18.13
N PHE A 26 11.73 8.41 -17.45
CA PHE A 26 12.33 9.73 -17.51
C PHE A 26 13.14 9.99 -16.23
N PRO A 27 14.48 9.94 -16.29
CA PRO A 27 15.30 10.13 -15.10
C PRO A 27 15.16 11.55 -14.55
N GLY A 28 15.19 11.65 -13.23
CA GLY A 28 15.12 12.91 -12.50
C GLY A 28 14.31 12.81 -11.22
N PHE A 29 14.60 13.70 -10.28
CA PHE A 29 13.91 13.77 -8.98
C PHE A 29 12.75 14.78 -8.97
N SER A 30 12.61 15.60 -10.00
CA SER A 30 11.54 16.60 -10.06
C SER A 30 10.16 15.93 -10.20
N LEU A 31 9.14 16.59 -9.65
CA LEU A 31 7.76 16.12 -9.74
C LEU A 31 7.34 15.93 -11.21
N ALA A 32 7.68 16.89 -12.07
CA ALA A 32 7.37 16.82 -13.51
C ALA A 32 7.99 15.60 -14.19
N GLN A 33 9.25 15.23 -13.86
CA GLN A 33 9.87 14.04 -14.46
C GLN A 33 9.24 12.74 -13.96
N LYS A 34 8.85 12.69 -12.68
CA LYS A 34 8.11 11.55 -12.12
C LYS A 34 6.74 11.41 -12.77
N GLN A 35 6.02 12.51 -12.95
CA GLN A 35 4.72 12.52 -13.61
C GLN A 35 4.82 12.12 -15.09
N ARG A 36 5.87 12.52 -15.82
CA ARG A 36 6.12 12.02 -17.18
C ARG A 36 6.34 10.50 -17.22
N SER A 37 7.04 9.96 -16.22
CA SER A 37 7.24 8.50 -16.10
C SER A 37 5.93 7.78 -15.76
N ILE A 38 5.08 8.37 -14.91
CA ILE A 38 3.72 7.86 -14.62
C ILE A 38 2.89 7.83 -15.89
N THR A 39 2.83 8.95 -16.64
CA THR A 39 2.08 9.02 -17.90
C THR A 39 2.54 7.96 -18.88
N SER A 40 3.85 7.81 -19.09
CA SER A 40 4.37 6.78 -20.01
C SER A 40 4.05 5.36 -19.54
N LEU A 41 4.08 5.07 -18.24
CA LEU A 41 3.66 3.78 -17.71
C LEU A 41 2.17 3.52 -17.97
N HIS A 42 1.32 4.52 -17.71
CA HIS A 42 -0.13 4.39 -17.92
C HIS A 42 -0.50 4.22 -19.39
N GLU A 43 0.14 4.98 -20.29
CA GLU A 43 -0.05 4.86 -21.74
C GLU A 43 0.38 3.48 -22.25
N SER A 44 1.55 3.00 -21.80
CA SER A 44 2.09 1.69 -22.20
C SER A 44 1.17 0.55 -21.75
N PHE A 45 0.68 0.61 -20.50
CA PHE A 45 -0.27 -0.37 -19.99
C PHE A 45 -1.61 -0.32 -20.73
N THR A 46 -2.16 0.87 -20.95
CA THR A 46 -3.46 1.06 -21.62
C THR A 46 -3.44 0.57 -23.06
N ALA A 47 -2.31 0.76 -23.76
CA ALA A 47 -2.14 0.26 -25.12
C ALA A 47 -2.17 -1.27 -25.21
N ALA A 48 -1.64 -1.96 -24.20
CA ALA A 48 -1.62 -3.43 -24.13
C ALA A 48 -2.89 -4.03 -23.50
N HIS A 49 -3.52 -3.29 -22.57
CA HIS A 49 -4.66 -3.73 -21.76
C HIS A 49 -5.77 -2.66 -21.75
N PRO A 50 -6.47 -2.46 -22.88
CA PRO A 50 -7.53 -1.46 -22.97
C PRO A 50 -8.71 -1.81 -22.05
N GLY A 51 -9.43 -0.78 -21.60
CA GLY A 51 -10.62 -0.95 -20.75
C GLY A 51 -10.37 -0.84 -19.24
N HIS A 52 -9.12 -0.72 -18.81
CA HIS A 52 -8.78 -0.41 -17.42
C HIS A 52 -8.76 1.10 -17.14
N THR A 53 -9.21 1.47 -15.95
CA THR A 53 -9.09 2.84 -15.41
C THR A 53 -7.95 2.87 -14.41
N LEU A 54 -6.94 3.70 -14.67
CA LEU A 54 -5.69 3.71 -13.90
C LEU A 54 -5.66 4.81 -12.84
N LEU A 55 -5.13 4.46 -11.67
CA LEU A 55 -4.76 5.41 -10.64
C LEU A 55 -3.32 5.19 -10.19
N GLU A 56 -2.49 6.22 -10.35
CA GLU A 56 -1.21 6.29 -9.65
C GLU A 56 -1.45 6.64 -8.19
N ILE A 57 -1.05 5.76 -7.28
CA ILE A 57 -1.05 6.00 -5.85
C ILE A 57 0.39 6.25 -5.45
N SER A 58 0.73 7.53 -5.25
CA SER A 58 1.99 8.00 -4.68
C SER A 58 1.91 9.50 -4.40
N SER A 59 2.88 10.02 -3.64
CA SER A 59 3.05 11.47 -3.47
C SER A 59 3.38 12.22 -4.79
N LYS A 60 3.59 11.49 -5.89
CA LYS A 60 3.90 12.04 -7.23
C LYS A 60 2.70 11.96 -8.18
N SER A 61 1.59 11.38 -7.74
CA SER A 61 0.40 11.23 -8.57
C SER A 61 -0.07 12.59 -9.11
N PRO A 62 -0.43 12.70 -10.40
CA PRO A 62 -1.11 13.87 -10.92
C PRO A 62 -2.58 13.96 -10.43
N ASN A 63 -3.15 12.85 -9.96
CA ASN A 63 -4.49 12.80 -9.40
C ASN A 63 -4.46 13.05 -7.88
N PRO A 64 -5.16 14.08 -7.35
CA PRO A 64 -5.21 14.34 -5.91
C PRO A 64 -5.69 13.15 -5.06
N LEU A 65 -6.56 12.29 -5.60
CA LEU A 65 -6.98 11.05 -4.95
C LEU A 65 -5.78 10.14 -4.70
N GLY A 66 -4.94 9.93 -5.71
CA GLY A 66 -3.74 9.10 -5.62
C GLY A 66 -2.72 9.62 -4.60
N VAL A 67 -2.64 10.95 -4.43
CA VAL A 67 -1.82 11.57 -3.39
C VAL A 67 -2.40 11.27 -2.00
N LYS A 68 -3.71 11.45 -1.80
CA LYS A 68 -4.39 11.16 -0.52
C LYS A 68 -4.30 9.69 -0.12
N LEU A 69 -4.38 8.79 -1.10
CA LEU A 69 -4.28 7.35 -0.91
C LEU A 69 -2.85 6.84 -0.67
N SER A 70 -1.82 7.68 -0.79
CA SER A 70 -0.46 7.24 -0.48
C SER A 70 -0.30 6.94 1.01
N ALA A 71 0.52 5.95 1.37
CA ALA A 71 0.73 5.54 2.77
C ALA A 71 1.27 6.66 3.67
N PHE A 72 1.81 7.72 3.08
CA PHE A 72 2.25 8.91 3.80
C PHE A 72 1.10 9.85 4.21
N ASN A 73 -0.02 9.81 3.49
CA ASN A 73 -1.15 10.72 3.68
C ASN A 73 -2.42 10.01 4.16
N LEU A 74 -2.62 8.74 3.79
CA LEU A 74 -3.74 7.94 4.25
C LEU A 74 -3.54 7.64 5.74
N THR A 75 -4.53 8.00 6.55
CA THR A 75 -4.49 7.83 8.01
C THR A 75 -5.42 6.72 8.47
N LEU A 76 -5.18 6.22 9.68
CA LEU A 76 -6.11 5.39 10.44
C LEU A 76 -6.16 5.88 11.88
N THR A 77 -7.29 5.63 12.55
CA THR A 77 -7.48 5.93 13.97
C THR A 77 -7.65 4.63 14.74
N HIS A 78 -6.84 4.44 15.78
CA HIS A 78 -6.91 3.28 16.67
C HIS A 78 -6.53 3.69 18.10
N ASN A 79 -7.30 3.25 19.11
CA ASN A 79 -7.10 3.63 20.52
C ASN A 79 -6.89 5.13 20.75
N ASN A 80 -7.66 5.99 20.08
CA ASN A 80 -7.55 7.45 20.10
C ASN A 80 -6.27 8.04 19.47
N HIS A 81 -5.42 7.24 18.85
CA HIS A 81 -4.28 7.71 18.05
C HIS A 81 -4.67 7.78 16.58
N THR A 82 -4.43 8.92 15.93
CA THR A 82 -4.57 9.07 14.48
C THR A 82 -3.20 9.18 13.85
N MET A 83 -2.86 8.24 12.98
CA MET A 83 -1.53 8.13 12.39
C MET A 83 -1.60 7.78 10.90
N SER A 84 -0.56 8.12 10.14
CA SER A 84 -0.43 7.64 8.76
C SER A 84 -0.21 6.13 8.71
N VAL A 85 -0.59 5.49 7.60
CA VAL A 85 -0.27 4.06 7.36
C VAL A 85 1.24 3.80 7.49
N GLU A 86 2.08 4.72 7.00
CA GLU A 86 3.53 4.63 7.17
C GLU A 86 3.94 4.64 8.65
N ALA A 87 3.42 5.58 9.44
CA ALA A 87 3.73 5.66 10.87
C ALA A 87 3.28 4.40 11.63
N ALA A 88 2.06 3.92 11.37
CA ALA A 88 1.57 2.66 11.93
C ALA A 88 2.48 1.48 11.56
N PHE A 89 2.84 1.37 10.28
CA PHE A 89 3.68 0.29 9.78
C PHE A 89 5.08 0.30 10.42
N GLN A 90 5.71 1.47 10.52
CA GLN A 90 7.06 1.60 11.09
C GLN A 90 7.06 1.41 12.60
N GLY A 91 6.12 2.05 13.33
CA GLY A 91 6.04 1.96 14.79
C GLY A 91 5.68 0.57 15.31
N SER A 92 5.00 -0.23 14.49
CA SER A 92 4.63 -1.61 14.86
C SER A 92 5.77 -2.62 14.69
N LYS A 93 6.93 -2.23 14.14
CA LYS A 93 8.02 -3.18 13.91
C LYS A 93 8.66 -3.63 15.21
N VAL A 94 8.80 -4.94 15.37
CA VAL A 94 9.56 -5.55 16.47
C VAL A 94 10.77 -6.27 15.90
N PHE A 95 11.94 -5.92 16.41
CA PHE A 95 13.23 -6.46 15.98
C PHE A 95 13.81 -7.37 17.05
N ALA A 96 14.90 -8.07 16.72
CA ALA A 96 15.56 -9.00 17.65
C ALA A 96 16.03 -8.31 18.94
N SER A 97 16.35 -7.02 18.90
CA SER A 97 16.93 -6.28 20.04
C SER A 97 16.06 -5.14 20.58
N ALA A 98 14.94 -4.79 19.93
CA ALA A 98 14.09 -3.66 20.36
C ALA A 98 12.72 -3.64 19.64
N GLY A 99 11.85 -2.72 20.06
CA GLY A 99 10.52 -2.49 19.50
C GLY A 99 9.39 -3.18 20.29
N PRO A 100 8.12 -2.88 20.01
CA PRO A 100 7.66 -1.89 19.03
C PRO A 100 8.05 -0.45 19.42
N PHE A 101 8.20 0.42 18.43
CA PHE A 101 8.54 1.84 18.62
C PHE A 101 7.26 2.67 18.52
N THR A 102 6.37 2.53 19.50
CA THR A 102 5.03 3.13 19.46
C THR A 102 5.06 4.67 19.45
N GLU A 103 6.15 5.29 19.87
CA GLU A 103 6.39 6.73 19.73
C GLU A 103 6.39 7.19 18.27
N ILE A 104 6.66 6.29 17.31
CA ILE A 104 6.61 6.59 15.87
C ILE A 104 5.18 6.93 15.42
N TYR A 105 4.15 6.47 16.13
CA TYR A 105 2.74 6.75 15.78
C TYR A 105 2.39 8.23 15.79
N GLU A 106 3.10 9.03 16.59
CA GLU A 106 2.92 10.48 16.71
C GLU A 106 3.76 11.28 15.71
N LEU A 107 4.62 10.61 14.92
CA LEU A 107 5.51 11.27 13.97
C LEU A 107 4.84 11.46 12.60
N SER A 108 5.32 12.45 11.84
CA SER A 108 4.96 12.52 10.43
C SER A 108 5.48 11.28 9.68
N ALA A 109 4.82 10.90 8.58
CA ALA A 109 5.26 9.76 7.77
C ALA A 109 6.74 9.83 7.34
N ARG A 110 7.26 11.05 7.13
CA ARG A 110 8.67 11.27 6.75
C ARG A 110 9.63 11.01 7.91
N GLU A 111 9.27 11.43 9.11
CA GLU A 111 10.04 11.19 10.33
C GLU A 111 9.98 9.72 10.71
N ALA A 112 8.79 9.11 10.68
CA ALA A 112 8.57 7.68 10.89
C ALA A 112 9.46 6.81 10.00
N LYS A 113 9.49 7.07 8.69
CA LYS A 113 10.32 6.33 7.74
C LYS A 113 11.83 6.46 8.00
N ARG A 114 12.25 7.54 8.65
CA ARG A 114 13.67 7.87 8.90
C ARG A 114 14.10 7.58 10.34
N PHE A 115 13.24 6.99 11.16
CA PHE A 115 13.53 6.76 12.56
C PHE A 115 14.79 5.90 12.73
N PRO A 116 15.86 6.41 13.39
CA PRO A 116 17.18 5.76 13.38
C PRO A 116 17.19 4.32 13.90
N GLN A 117 16.46 4.06 14.99
CA GLN A 117 16.44 2.76 15.66
C GLN A 117 15.91 1.63 14.76
N LEU A 118 15.14 1.93 13.71
CA LEU A 118 14.69 0.95 12.72
C LEU A 118 15.84 0.25 11.96
N LYS A 119 17.04 0.84 11.93
CA LYS A 119 18.23 0.28 11.26
C LYS A 119 19.24 -0.32 12.22
N GLU A 120 19.11 -0.03 13.51
CA GLU A 120 20.10 -0.36 14.53
C GLU A 120 19.67 -1.55 15.41
N SER A 121 18.43 -2.01 15.26
CA SER A 121 17.78 -2.95 16.18
C SER A 121 17.85 -4.43 15.77
N GLY A 122 18.64 -4.74 14.74
CA GLY A 122 18.82 -6.12 14.25
C GLY A 122 17.77 -6.57 13.24
N ALA A 123 17.54 -7.88 13.15
CA ALA A 123 16.57 -8.46 12.22
C ALA A 123 15.13 -8.23 12.69
N LEU A 124 14.22 -7.91 11.76
CA LEU A 124 12.79 -7.85 12.03
C LEU A 124 12.28 -9.25 12.39
N THR A 125 11.49 -9.38 13.46
CA THR A 125 10.98 -10.68 13.95
C THR A 125 9.47 -10.83 13.75
N HIS A 126 8.72 -9.74 13.96
CA HIS A 126 7.27 -9.67 13.78
C HIS A 126 6.80 -8.21 13.79
N PHE A 127 5.50 -7.99 13.66
CA PHE A 127 4.89 -6.69 13.97
C PHE A 127 3.97 -6.81 15.18
N ASN A 128 3.92 -5.77 16.00
CA ASN A 128 3.02 -5.62 17.13
C ASN A 128 2.29 -4.29 17.00
N PHE A 129 1.00 -4.33 16.65
CA PHE A 129 0.15 -3.15 16.54
C PHE A 129 -0.84 -3.13 17.69
N PHE A 130 -0.62 -2.23 18.65
CA PHE A 130 -1.44 -2.10 19.87
C PHE A 130 -1.69 -3.41 20.62
N GLY A 131 -0.66 -4.25 20.75
CA GLY A 131 -0.73 -5.55 21.43
C GLY A 131 -1.09 -6.71 20.50
N SER A 132 -1.58 -6.43 19.28
CA SER A 132 -1.90 -7.47 18.29
C SER A 132 -0.65 -7.90 17.55
N HIS A 133 -0.36 -9.21 17.58
CA HIS A 133 0.81 -9.80 16.94
C HIS A 133 0.53 -10.16 15.47
N PHE A 134 1.41 -9.74 14.56
CA PHE A 134 1.36 -10.11 13.14
C PHE A 134 2.66 -10.82 12.71
N PRO A 135 2.57 -12.00 12.09
CA PRO A 135 3.74 -12.73 11.60
C PRO A 135 4.36 -12.05 10.36
N LEU A 136 5.61 -12.37 10.06
CA LEU A 136 6.29 -11.94 8.82
C LEU A 136 5.87 -12.71 7.58
N THR A 137 5.01 -13.72 7.72
CA THR A 137 4.50 -14.52 6.60
C THR A 137 2.98 -14.69 6.74
N PRO A 138 2.20 -14.29 5.72
CA PRO A 138 2.62 -13.71 4.43
C PRO A 138 3.32 -12.35 4.55
N THR A 139 4.30 -12.08 3.70
CA THR A 139 5.22 -10.94 3.81
C THR A 139 4.53 -9.57 3.86
N THR A 140 3.49 -9.38 3.05
CA THR A 140 2.76 -8.12 2.92
C THR A 140 1.53 -8.04 3.83
N PHE A 141 1.25 -9.09 4.61
CA PHE A 141 -0.02 -9.26 5.34
C PHE A 141 -0.32 -8.06 6.24
N PHE A 142 0.62 -7.72 7.12
CA PHE A 142 0.44 -6.61 8.06
C PHE A 142 0.24 -5.27 7.34
N TYR A 143 1.01 -5.02 6.27
CA TYR A 143 0.92 -3.77 5.52
C TYR A 143 -0.42 -3.65 4.79
N ASP A 144 -0.85 -4.71 4.09
CA ASP A 144 -2.13 -4.71 3.40
C ASP A 144 -3.30 -4.53 4.37
N TYR A 145 -3.25 -5.21 5.52
CA TYR A 145 -4.26 -5.07 6.56
C TYR A 145 -4.36 -3.62 7.04
N LEU A 146 -3.23 -2.99 7.38
CA LEU A 146 -3.20 -1.57 7.77
C LEU A 146 -3.75 -0.65 6.69
N TYR A 147 -3.28 -0.83 5.45
CA TYR A 147 -3.67 0.03 4.33
C TYR A 147 -5.18 -0.09 4.03
N ILE A 148 -5.70 -1.31 3.98
CA ILE A 148 -7.11 -1.57 3.68
C ILE A 148 -8.00 -1.11 4.83
N THR A 149 -7.60 -1.33 6.08
CA THR A 149 -8.31 -0.78 7.25
C THR A 149 -8.39 0.75 7.17
N ALA A 150 -7.26 1.41 6.88
CA ALA A 150 -7.18 2.86 6.75
C ALA A 150 -8.04 3.39 5.60
N LEU A 151 -8.03 2.72 4.45
CA LEU A 151 -8.84 3.10 3.29
C LEU A 151 -10.34 2.94 3.58
N HIS A 152 -10.72 1.81 4.18
CA HIS A 152 -12.10 1.50 4.51
C HIS A 152 -12.70 2.47 5.54
N SER A 153 -11.88 3.00 6.46
CA SER A 153 -12.31 4.01 7.42
C SER A 153 -12.53 5.41 6.83
N HIS A 154 -12.30 5.59 5.52
CA HIS A 154 -12.50 6.85 4.80
C HIS A 154 -13.54 6.68 3.67
N PRO A 155 -14.86 6.76 3.96
CA PRO A 155 -15.92 6.48 2.99
C PRO A 155 -15.76 7.23 1.67
N ASP A 156 -15.42 8.52 1.70
CA ASP A 156 -15.22 9.34 0.50
C ASP A 156 -14.06 8.85 -0.38
N LEU A 157 -12.98 8.33 0.21
CA LEU A 157 -11.83 7.80 -0.52
C LEU A 157 -12.13 6.39 -1.02
N ALA A 158 -12.74 5.58 -0.16
CA ALA A 158 -13.20 4.22 -0.45
C ALA A 158 -14.20 4.17 -1.61
N GLU A 159 -15.12 5.12 -1.71
CA GLU A 159 -16.04 5.22 -2.85
C GLU A 159 -15.29 5.58 -4.14
N LYS A 160 -14.45 6.62 -4.09
CA LYS A 160 -13.76 7.13 -5.29
C LYS A 160 -12.76 6.12 -5.86
N VAL A 161 -12.03 5.39 -5.02
CA VAL A 161 -11.04 4.42 -5.47
C VAL A 161 -11.67 3.25 -6.25
N GLN A 162 -12.92 2.89 -5.95
CA GLN A 162 -13.64 1.81 -6.65
C GLN A 162 -13.96 2.14 -8.11
N SER A 163 -13.83 3.40 -8.55
CA SER A 163 -13.93 3.76 -9.97
C SER A 163 -12.70 3.38 -10.81
N PHE A 164 -11.63 2.90 -10.15
CA PHE A 164 -10.38 2.47 -10.78
C PHE A 164 -10.24 0.95 -10.73
N THR A 165 -9.72 0.35 -11.80
CA THR A 165 -9.52 -1.10 -11.90
C THR A 165 -8.05 -1.50 -11.95
N ALA A 166 -7.14 -0.54 -12.16
CA ALA A 166 -5.71 -0.76 -12.21
C ALA A 166 -4.95 0.35 -11.46
N PHE A 167 -3.85 -0.02 -10.80
CA PHE A 167 -3.14 0.85 -9.87
C PHE A 167 -1.63 0.76 -10.09
N THR A 168 -0.96 1.90 -9.95
CA THR A 168 0.50 2.00 -10.05
C THR A 168 1.09 2.76 -8.88
N ASP A 169 2.35 2.48 -8.56
CA ASP A 169 3.16 3.27 -7.64
C ASP A 169 4.54 3.46 -8.26
N ILE A 170 4.81 4.68 -8.76
CA ILE A 170 6.06 4.98 -9.46
C ILE A 170 7.29 4.94 -8.53
N GLU A 171 7.07 5.08 -7.22
CA GLU A 171 8.11 5.00 -6.21
C GLU A 171 8.34 3.56 -5.74
N PHE A 172 7.44 2.62 -6.07
CA PHE A 172 7.62 1.21 -5.81
C PHE A 172 8.77 0.63 -6.63
N ASN A 173 9.67 -0.08 -5.95
CA ASN A 173 10.74 -0.85 -6.57
C ASN A 173 10.74 -2.26 -5.95
N PRO A 174 10.26 -3.28 -6.68
CA PRO A 174 10.14 -4.64 -6.16
C PRO A 174 11.48 -5.26 -5.74
N ALA A 175 12.61 -4.75 -6.26
CA ALA A 175 13.93 -5.19 -5.85
C ALA A 175 14.39 -4.64 -4.48
N LYS A 176 13.70 -3.62 -3.94
CA LYS A 176 14.09 -2.93 -2.70
C LYS A 176 13.03 -2.99 -1.61
N GLN A 177 11.76 -3.08 -1.96
CA GLN A 177 10.64 -3.09 -1.01
C GLN A 177 9.56 -4.05 -1.48
N LEU A 178 8.92 -4.72 -0.52
CA LEU A 178 7.92 -5.76 -0.77
C LEU A 178 6.49 -5.22 -0.66
N ASN A 179 6.30 -4.21 0.20
CA ASN A 179 5.01 -3.56 0.41
C ASN A 179 4.73 -2.51 -0.67
N CYS A 180 3.49 -2.49 -1.16
CA CYS A 180 3.06 -1.62 -2.24
C CYS A 180 1.61 -1.16 -2.04
N GLN A 181 1.41 0.15 -1.88
CA GLN A 181 0.08 0.75 -1.74
C GLN A 181 -0.83 0.52 -2.95
N ALA A 182 -0.28 0.47 -4.17
CA ALA A 182 -1.05 0.16 -5.37
C ALA A 182 -1.59 -1.28 -5.35
N ARG A 183 -0.80 -2.23 -4.83
CA ARG A 183 -1.24 -3.62 -4.65
C ARG A 183 -2.35 -3.73 -3.60
N SER A 184 -2.19 -3.04 -2.47
CA SER A 184 -3.21 -3.03 -1.41
C SER A 184 -4.51 -2.36 -1.88
N ALA A 185 -4.44 -1.30 -2.70
CA ALA A 185 -5.61 -0.67 -3.30
C ALA A 185 -6.32 -1.56 -4.32
N ALA A 186 -5.58 -2.26 -5.19
CA ALA A 186 -6.17 -3.25 -6.09
C ALA A 186 -6.91 -4.35 -5.30
N THR A 187 -6.29 -4.83 -4.22
CA THR A 187 -6.88 -5.81 -3.31
C THR A 187 -8.15 -5.27 -2.64
N TYR A 188 -8.15 -4.02 -2.19
CA TYR A 188 -9.33 -3.36 -1.62
C TYR A 188 -10.51 -3.35 -2.59
N VAL A 189 -10.29 -2.90 -3.82
CA VAL A 189 -11.34 -2.81 -4.84
C VAL A 189 -11.90 -4.20 -5.17
N ALA A 190 -11.06 -5.23 -5.23
CA ALA A 190 -11.53 -6.60 -5.42
C ALA A 190 -12.42 -7.06 -4.25
N LEU A 191 -11.99 -6.84 -3.00
CA LEU A 191 -12.79 -7.19 -1.82
C LEU A 191 -14.15 -6.47 -1.81
N CYS A 192 -14.19 -5.17 -2.15
CA CYS A 192 -15.44 -4.42 -2.25
C CYS A 192 -16.35 -4.97 -3.36
N THR A 193 -15.78 -5.22 -4.55
CA THR A 193 -16.51 -5.75 -5.71
C THR A 193 -17.18 -7.09 -5.38
N HIS A 194 -16.50 -7.93 -4.60
CA HIS A 194 -16.99 -9.25 -4.20
C HIS A 194 -17.73 -9.25 -2.84
N LYS A 195 -17.95 -8.08 -2.22
CA LYS A 195 -18.62 -7.91 -0.92
C LYS A 195 -17.95 -8.69 0.23
N LEU A 196 -16.62 -8.79 0.20
CA LEU A 196 -15.81 -9.50 1.19
C LEU A 196 -15.05 -8.57 2.14
N VAL A 197 -15.11 -7.24 1.92
CA VAL A 197 -14.28 -6.30 2.68
C VAL A 197 -14.61 -6.28 4.17
N ASP A 198 -15.89 -6.31 4.54
CA ASP A 198 -16.33 -6.30 5.94
C ASP A 198 -15.93 -7.60 6.65
N ASP A 199 -16.13 -8.74 5.99
CA ASP A 199 -15.71 -10.05 6.49
C ASP A 199 -14.18 -10.12 6.67
N ALA A 200 -13.43 -9.64 5.68
CA ALA A 200 -11.98 -9.58 5.73
C ALA A 200 -11.48 -8.68 6.87
N LEU A 201 -12.13 -7.55 7.13
CA LEU A 201 -11.74 -6.61 8.18
C LEU A 201 -12.31 -6.93 9.57
N SER A 202 -13.08 -8.02 9.71
CA SER A 202 -13.61 -8.45 11.01
C SER A 202 -12.53 -8.83 12.02
N SER A 203 -11.36 -9.31 11.54
CA SER A 203 -10.18 -9.59 12.34
C SER A 203 -8.93 -9.72 11.44
N PRO A 204 -7.72 -9.54 11.97
CA PRO A 204 -6.48 -9.86 11.27
C PRO A 204 -6.46 -11.29 10.70
N GLU A 205 -6.96 -12.25 11.46
CA GLU A 205 -7.03 -13.66 11.07
C GLU A 205 -7.97 -13.85 9.88
N ALA A 206 -9.18 -13.28 9.93
CA ALA A 206 -10.11 -13.31 8.80
C ALA A 206 -9.53 -12.63 7.55
N PHE A 207 -8.83 -11.51 7.72
CA PHE A 207 -8.15 -10.84 6.62
C PHE A 207 -7.12 -11.75 5.95
N LYS A 208 -6.26 -12.37 6.76
CA LYS A 208 -5.24 -13.31 6.28
C LYS A 208 -5.90 -14.48 5.53
N GLU A 209 -6.94 -15.06 6.14
CA GLU A 209 -7.67 -16.20 5.58
C GLU A 209 -8.53 -15.85 4.36
N ILE A 210 -8.84 -14.59 4.08
CA ILE A 210 -9.60 -14.21 2.87
C ILE A 210 -8.65 -13.74 1.77
N VAL A 211 -7.67 -12.90 2.11
CA VAL A 211 -6.78 -12.27 1.12
C VAL A 211 -5.62 -13.17 0.69
N TYR A 212 -5.19 -14.08 1.57
CA TYR A 212 -4.02 -14.93 1.35
C TYR A 212 -4.35 -16.43 1.29
N ARG A 213 -5.61 -16.78 0.96
CA ARG A 213 -5.99 -18.18 0.67
C ARG A 213 -5.00 -18.76 -0.35
N ARG A 214 -4.36 -19.85 0.02
CA ARG A 214 -3.57 -20.69 -0.87
C ARG A 214 -4.07 -22.11 -0.73
#